data_AF-A0A974P6A8-F1
#
_entry.id   AF-A0A974P6A8-F1
#
_cell.length_a   1.000
_cell.length_b   1.000
_cell.length_c   1.000
_cell.angle_alpha   90.00
_cell.angle_beta   90.00
_cell.angle_gamma   90.00
#
_symmetry.space_group_name_H-M   'P 1'
#
loop_
_entity.id
_entity.type
_entity.pdbx_description
1 polymer ?
#
loop_
_entity_poly.entity_id
_entity_poly.type
_entity_poly.pdbx_seq_one_letter_code
_entity_poly.pdbx_strand_id
1 'polypeptide(L)' 'MRAAKVDWQMHLFGGVAHSFTNPEADGSRMPGILYDAGADARSWREMRALFAETIDR' A
#
# COMPACT_ATOMS: atom_id res chain seq x y z
N MET A 1 -9.63 2.00 16.39
CA MET A 1 -10.18 3.06 15.53
C MET A 1 -11.32 3.84 16.18
N ARG A 2 -12.53 3.27 16.38
CA ARG A 2 -13.69 4.01 16.94
C ARG A 2 -13.48 4.54 18.36
N ALA A 3 -12.99 3.71 19.28
CA ALA A 3 -12.73 4.11 20.67
C ALA A 3 -11.70 5.24 20.78
N ALA A 4 -10.72 5.26 19.87
CA ALA A 4 -9.66 6.27 19.82
C ALA A 4 -10.04 7.51 18.98
N LYS A 5 -11.22 7.50 18.33
CA LYS A 5 -11.70 8.57 17.43
C LYS A 5 -10.66 9.02 16.39
N VAL A 6 -9.85 8.09 15.91
CA VAL A 6 -8.84 8.35 14.87
C VAL A 6 -9.51 8.31 13.51
N ASP A 7 -9.16 9.25 12.64
CA ASP A 7 -9.52 9.22 11.23
C ASP A 7 -8.61 8.24 10.49
N TRP A 8 -9.20 7.26 9.81
CA TRP A 8 -8.46 6.14 9.22
C TRP A 8 -9.16 5.61 7.98
N GLN A 9 -8.34 5.12 7.07
CA GLN A 9 -8.75 4.40 5.87
C GLN A 9 -7.95 3.10 5.79
N MET A 10 -8.53 2.08 5.14
CA MET A 10 -7.84 0.83 4.85
C MET A 10 -8.03 0.49 3.37
N HIS A 11 -6.92 0.32 2.68
CA HIS A 11 -6.89 -0.05 1.27
C HIS A 11 -6.48 -1.51 1.14
N LEU A 12 -7.36 -2.33 0.55
CA LEU A 12 -7.16 -3.77 0.35
C LEU A 12 -6.93 -4.04 -1.14
N PHE A 13 -5.79 -4.63 -1.48
CA PHE A 13 -5.47 -5.03 -2.85
C PHE A 13 -5.54 -6.57 -2.95
N GLY A 14 -6.58 -7.08 -3.63
CA GLY A 14 -6.80 -8.51 -3.78
C GLY A 14 -5.80 -9.16 -4.74
N GLY A 15 -5.34 -10.36 -4.42
CA GLY A 15 -4.37 -11.11 -5.23
C GLY A 15 -2.92 -10.64 -5.11
N VAL A 16 -2.65 -9.68 -4.22
CA VAL A 16 -1.33 -9.05 -4.06
C VAL A 16 -0.56 -9.71 -2.91
N ALA A 17 0.72 -10.00 -3.16
CA ALA A 17 1.61 -10.68 -2.22
C ALA A 17 2.36 -9.69 -1.30
N HIS A 18 3.17 -10.20 -0.38
CA HIS A 18 4.04 -9.35 0.44
C HIS A 18 5.15 -8.71 -0.43
N SER A 19 5.63 -7.53 0.00
CA SER A 19 6.64 -6.73 -0.74
C SER A 19 6.21 -6.25 -2.13
N PHE A 20 4.91 -6.11 -2.38
CA PHE A 20 4.36 -5.72 -3.68
C PHE A 20 4.85 -4.36 -4.22
N THR A 21 5.43 -3.51 -3.37
CA THR A 21 6.00 -2.20 -3.74
C THR A 21 7.49 -2.27 -4.10
N ASN A 22 8.14 -3.45 -3.98
CA ASN A 22 9.55 -3.62 -4.29
C ASN A 22 9.73 -4.36 -5.62
N PRO A 23 10.20 -3.70 -6.69
CA PRO A 23 10.47 -4.35 -7.98
C PRO A 23 11.48 -5.50 -7.90
N GLU A 24 12.36 -5.52 -6.89
CA GLU A 24 13.33 -6.60 -6.66
C GLU A 24 12.76 -7.78 -5.87
N ALA A 25 11.46 -7.75 -5.53
CA ALA A 25 10.79 -8.87 -4.84
C ALA A 25 10.65 -10.11 -5.75
N ASP A 26 10.61 -9.89 -7.06
CA ASP A 26 10.53 -10.97 -8.04
C ASP A 26 11.79 -11.86 -7.98
N GLY A 27 11.58 -13.18 -7.93
CA GLY A 27 12.68 -14.14 -7.78
C GLY A 27 13.09 -14.40 -6.33
N SER A 28 12.38 -13.85 -5.34
CA SER A 28 12.51 -14.27 -3.94
C SER A 28 12.31 -15.78 -3.80
N ARG A 29 13.17 -16.43 -3.02
CA ARG A 29 13.01 -17.85 -2.65
C ARG A 29 11.91 -18.06 -1.61
N MET A 30 11.39 -16.99 -1.02
CA MET A 30 10.32 -17.04 -0.04
C MET A 30 8.95 -17.01 -0.73
N PRO A 31 8.08 -18.00 -0.49
CA PRO A 31 6.72 -17.99 -1.01
C PRO A 31 5.95 -16.75 -0.55
N GLY A 32 5.16 -16.16 -1.44
CA GLY A 32 4.31 -15.01 -1.12
C GLY A 32 5.04 -13.66 -1.06
N ILE A 33 6.26 -13.58 -1.60
CA ILE A 33 6.95 -12.32 -1.89
C ILE A 33 6.99 -12.13 -3.41
N LEU A 34 6.30 -11.12 -3.92
CA LEU A 34 6.18 -10.86 -5.35
C LEU A 34 5.89 -9.38 -5.58
N TYR A 35 6.51 -8.80 -6.62
CA TYR A 35 6.20 -7.44 -7.03
C TYR A 35 4.83 -7.38 -7.71
N ASP A 36 4.06 -6.32 -7.46
CA ASP A 36 2.84 -6.03 -8.22
C ASP A 36 2.80 -4.54 -8.56
N ALA A 37 3.16 -4.22 -9.81
CA ALA A 37 3.21 -2.86 -10.30
C ALA A 37 1.86 -2.12 -10.20
N GLY A 38 0.74 -2.85 -10.30
CA GLY A 38 -0.59 -2.27 -10.19
C GLY A 38 -0.91 -1.85 -8.75
N ALA A 39 -0.60 -2.72 -7.78
CA ALA A 39 -0.79 -2.48 -6.37
C ALA A 39 0.16 -1.39 -5.85
N ASP A 40 1.42 -1.41 -6.30
CA ASP A 40 2.43 -0.38 -6.03
C ASP A 40 1.90 1.00 -6.44
N ALA A 41 1.58 1.19 -7.71
CA ALA A 41 1.08 2.46 -8.23
C ALA A 41 -0.23 2.90 -7.56
N ARG A 42 -1.13 1.97 -7.19
CA ARG A 42 -2.35 2.30 -6.46
C ARG A 42 -2.05 2.77 -5.04
N SER A 43 -1.27 2.01 -4.28
CA SER A 43 -0.91 2.35 -2.90
C SER A 43 -0.21 3.71 -2.80
N TRP A 44 0.67 4.03 -3.77
CA TRP A 44 1.34 5.32 -3.83
C TRP A 44 0.37 6.49 -4.05
N ARG A 45 -0.63 6.33 -4.92
CA ARG A 45 -1.65 7.37 -5.11
C ARG A 45 -2.47 7.61 -3.85
N GLU A 46 -2.87 6.56 -3.14
CA GLU A 46 -3.64 6.70 -1.90
C GLU A 46 -2.83 7.43 -0.82
N MET A 47 -1.54 7.09 -0.67
CA MET A 47 -0.64 7.80 0.25
C MET A 47 -0.52 9.28 -0.12
N ARG A 48 -0.32 9.60 -1.41
CA ARG A 48 -0.26 10.99 -1.89
C ARG A 48 -1.57 11.75 -1.66
N ALA A 49 -2.71 11.10 -1.82
CA ALA A 49 -4.02 11.72 -1.55
C ALA A 49 -4.16 12.08 -0.07
N LEU A 50 -3.73 11.20 0.84
CA LEU A 50 -3.71 11.48 2.27
C LEU A 50 -2.80 12.68 2.60
N PHE A 51 -1.60 12.77 2.01
CA PHE A 51 -0.69 13.90 2.26
C PHE A 51 -1.22 15.22 1.71
N ALA A 52 -1.82 15.19 0.52
CA ALA A 52 -2.49 16.37 -0.03
C ALA A 52 -3.65 16.83 0.88
N GLU A 53 -4.35 15.89 1.52
CA GLU A 53 -5.40 16.20 2.48
C GLU A 53 -4.87 16.76 3.80
N THR A 54 -3.74 16.26 4.31
CA THR A 54 -3.36 16.46 5.72
C THR A 54 -2.12 17.33 5.94
N ILE A 55 -1.22 17.43 4.96
CA ILE A 55 0.06 18.13 5.07
C ILE A 55 0.09 19.38 4.18
N ASP A 56 -0.41 19.30 2.95
CA ASP A 56 -0.28 20.36 1.94
C ASP A 56 -1.36 21.47 2.04
N ARG A 57 -1.96 21.67 3.23
CA ARG A 57 -2.99 22.70 3.48
C ARG A 57 -2.42 24.03 3.93
#